data_AF-A0A1I4QNL8-F1
#
_entry.id   AF-A0A1I4QNL8-F1
#
_cell.length_a   1.000
_cell.length_b   1.000
_cell.length_c   1.000
_cell.angle_alpha   90.00
_cell.angle_beta   90.00
_cell.angle_gamma   90.00
#
_symmetry.space_group_name_H-M   'P 1'
#
loop_
_entity.id
_entity.type
_entity.pdbx_description
1 polymer ?
#
loop_
_entity_poly.entity_id
_entity_poly.type
_entity_poly.pdbx_seq_one_letter_code
_entity_poly.pdbx_strand_id
1 'polypeptide(L)' 'MRTLRNIALTVHELEEGEFYWVLMEGTDHQSDEYLPYVTLEAACTPYGSYSDALVAGVAAIRRMFGKEGPRN' A
#
# COMPACT_ATOMS: atom_id res chain seq x y z
N MET A 1 -20.20 7.34 -12.13
CA MET A 1 -18.88 7.06 -12.73
C MET A 1 -18.04 6.37 -11.66
N ARG A 2 -17.37 5.26 -11.99
CA ARG A 2 -16.44 4.63 -11.05
C ARG A 2 -15.13 5.43 -11.04
N THR A 3 -14.78 6.02 -9.91
CA THR A 3 -13.51 6.77 -9.78
C THR A 3 -12.41 5.80 -9.39
N LEU A 4 -11.26 5.88 -10.07
CA LEU A 4 -10.07 5.11 -9.72
C LEU A 4 -9.42 5.77 -8.51
N ARG A 5 -9.28 5.04 -7.39
CA ARG A 5 -8.57 5.54 -6.21
C ARG A 5 -7.06 5.44 -6.43
N ASN A 6 -6.32 6.47 -6.01
CA ASN A 6 -4.87 6.48 -6.08
C ASN A 6 -4.28 5.67 -4.92
N ILE A 7 -3.98 4.39 -5.16
CA ILE A 7 -3.43 3.48 -4.15
C ILE A 7 -1.96 3.19 -4.44
N ALA A 8 -1.12 3.38 -3.44
CA ALA A 8 0.28 2.99 -3.47
C ALA A 8 0.52 1.78 -2.55
N LEU A 9 1.35 0.84 -3.01
CA LEU A 9 1.92 -0.24 -2.22
C LEU A 9 3.42 -0.05 -2.16
N THR A 10 3.96 0.03 -0.95
CA THR A 10 5.40 0.10 -0.69
C THR A 10 5.81 -1.04 0.24
N VAL A 11 7.09 -1.36 0.22
CA VAL A 11 7.71 -2.30 1.15
C VAL A 11 8.88 -1.58 1.81
N HIS A 12 8.91 -1.60 3.13
CA HIS A 12 9.97 -1.02 3.95
C HIS A 12 10.76 -2.11 4.63
N GLU A 13 12.08 -1.92 4.70
CA GLU A 13 12.96 -2.68 5.59
C GLU A 13 13.17 -1.82 6.84
N LEU A 14 12.58 -2.22 7.97
CA LEU A 14 12.68 -1.46 9.22
C LEU A 14 13.89 -1.89 10.04
N GLU A 15 14.20 -3.19 9.99
CA GLU A 15 15.43 -3.81 10.50
C GLU A 15 16.01 -4.71 9.40
N GLU A 16 17.30 -5.05 9.48
CA GLU A 16 17.96 -5.87 8.46
C GLU A 16 17.26 -7.22 8.30
N GLY A 17 16.76 -7.50 7.10
CA GLY A 17 16.01 -8.71 6.80
C GLY A 17 14.54 -8.70 7.21
N GLU A 18 14.04 -7.61 7.81
CA GLU A 18 12.65 -7.46 8.23
C GLU A 18 11.86 -6.53 7.31
N PHE A 19 11.05 -7.13 6.43
CA PHE A 19 10.30 -6.41 5.41
C PHE A 19 8.81 -6.27 5.77
N TYR A 20 8.27 -5.06 5.67
CA TYR A 20 6.88 -4.72 5.98
C TYR A 20 6.25 -4.05 4.77
N TRP A 21 5.09 -4.54 4.33
CA TRP A 21 4.31 -3.85 3.30
C TRP A 21 3.42 -2.78 3.92
N VAL A 22 3.20 -1.69 3.18
CA VAL A 22 2.30 -0.59 3.56
C VAL A 22 1.47 -0.18 2.35
N LEU A 23 0.16 -0.12 2.54
CA LEU A 23 -0.80 0.44 1.60
C LEU A 23 -1.14 1.86 1.99
N MET A 24 -1.14 2.76 1.02
CA MET A 24 -1.45 4.17 1.20
C MET A 24 -2.41 4.66 0.13
N GLU A 25 -3.20 5.66 0.46
CA GLU A 25 -4.07 6.37 -0.46
C GLU A 25 -3.60 7.81 -0.66
N GLY A 26 -3.49 8.22 -1.91
CA GLY A 26 -3.28 9.60 -2.27
C GLY A 26 -4.51 10.43 -1.91
N THR A 27 -4.32 11.54 -1.20
CA THR A 27 -5.37 12.51 -0.92
C THR A 27 -5.36 13.59 -2.00
N ASP A 28 -6.53 14.11 -2.34
CA ASP A 28 -6.69 15.16 -3.36
C ASP A 28 -6.18 16.54 -2.91
N HIS A 29 -5.55 16.64 -1.74
CA HIS A 29 -5.01 17.90 -1.22
C HIS A 29 -3.70 18.23 -1.95
N GLN A 30 -3.83 18.94 -3.07
CA GLN A 30 -2.74 19.64 -3.73
C GLN A 30 -2.27 20.81 -2.84
N SER A 31 -1.48 20.50 -1.82
CA SER A 31 -0.57 21.50 -1.25
C SER A 31 0.83 21.17 -1.75
N ASP A 32 1.45 22.11 -2.46
CA ASP A 32 2.72 21.95 -3.20
C ASP A 32 3.93 21.50 -2.33
N GLU A 33 3.77 21.39 -1.01
CA GLU A 33 4.85 21.06 -0.07
C GLU A 33 4.88 19.60 0.42
N TYR A 34 3.84 18.78 0.20
CA TYR A 34 3.82 17.41 0.71
C TYR A 34 3.22 16.40 -0.28
N LEU A 35 3.89 15.25 -0.45
CA LEU A 35 3.31 14.10 -1.16
C LEU A 35 2.16 13.55 -0.30
N PRO A 36 0.90 13.64 -0.75
CA PRO A 36 -0.24 13.55 0.15
C PRO A 36 -0.71 12.09 0.26
N TYR A 37 0.10 11.18 0.79
CA TYR A 37 -0.30 9.78 0.99
C TYR A 37 -0.65 9.53 2.46
N VAL A 38 -1.82 8.94 2.71
CA VAL A 38 -2.24 8.49 4.04
C VAL A 38 -2.26 6.98 4.08
N THR A 39 -1.73 6.39 5.16
CA THR A 39 -1.72 4.94 5.36
C THR A 39 -3.14 4.39 5.48
N LEU A 40 -3.44 3.39 4.65
CA LEU A 40 -4.68 2.62 4.70
C LEU A 40 -4.52 1.36 5.53
N GLU A 41 -3.46 0.60 5.29
CA GLU A 41 -3.19 -0.67 5.96
C GLU A 41 -1.69 -0.97 5.90
N ALA A 42 -1.17 -1.72 6.88
CA ALA A 42 0.22 -2.14 6.90
C ALA A 42 0.35 -3.56 7.48
N ALA A 43 1.45 -4.23 7.15
CA ALA A 43 1.81 -5.48 7.79
C ALA A 43 2.05 -5.29 9.29
N CYS A 44 1.42 -6.12 10.13
CA CYS A 44 1.70 -6.12 11.57
C CYS A 44 2.97 -6.92 11.94
N THR A 45 3.44 -7.81 11.05
CA THR A 45 4.59 -8.69 11.28
C THR A 45 5.55 -8.64 10.09
N PRO A 46 6.86 -8.80 10.31
CA PRO A 46 7.85 -8.77 9.24
C PRO A 46 7.75 -10.03 8.36
N TYR A 47 8.18 -9.86 7.12
CA TYR A 47 8.48 -10.93 6.18
C TYR A 47 10.00 -11.03 6.01
N GLY A 48 10.52 -12.23 5.80
CA GLY A 48 11.96 -12.47 5.63
C GLY A 48 12.52 -12.09 4.26
N SER A 49 11.68 -11.62 3.33
CA SER A 49 12.14 -11.11 2.04
C SER A 49 11.25 -9.97 1.54
N TYR A 50 11.85 -9.04 0.80
CA TYR A 50 11.14 -7.95 0.13
C TYR A 50 10.01 -8.46 -0.77
N SER A 51 10.29 -9.52 -1.54
CA SER A 51 9.33 -10.10 -2.49
C SER A 51 8.12 -10.72 -1.79
N ASP A 52 8.32 -11.40 -0.66
CA ASP A 52 7.22 -11.99 0.10
C ASP A 52 6.31 -10.90 0.70
N ALA A 53 6.92 -9.84 1.25
CA ALA A 53 6.18 -8.68 1.72
C ALA A 53 5.36 -8.04 0.57
N LEU A 54 5.97 -7.88 -0.61
CA LEU A 54 5.30 -7.30 -1.77
C LEU A 54 4.10 -8.15 -2.23
N VAL A 55 4.28 -9.47 -2.33
CA VAL A 55 3.18 -10.39 -2.70
C VAL A 55 2.06 -10.35 -1.67
N ALA A 56 2.40 -10.31 -0.37
CA ALA A 56 1.41 -10.15 0.69
C ALA A 56 0.65 -8.82 0.58
N GLY A 57 1.34 -7.72 0.27
CA GLY A 57 0.72 -6.43 -0.01
C GLY A 57 -0.23 -6.46 -1.22
N VAL A 58 0.16 -7.14 -2.31
CA VAL A 58 -0.73 -7.34 -3.48
C VAL A 58 -1.96 -8.18 -3.10
N ALA A 59 -1.80 -9.18 -2.24
CA ALA A 59 -2.92 -9.95 -1.72
C ALA A 59 -3.86 -9.07 -0.87
N ALA A 60 -3.34 -8.14 -0.07
CA ALA A 60 -4.13 -7.17 0.67
C ALA A 60 -4.94 -6.24 -0.26
N ILE A 61 -4.34 -5.74 -1.36
CA ILE A 61 -5.06 -4.98 -2.39
C ILE A 61 -6.24 -5.80 -2.94
N ARG A 62 -5.99 -7.05 -3.33
CA ARG A 62 -7.04 -7.93 -3.87
C ARG A 62 -8.15 -8.20 -2.86
N ARG A 63 -7.82 -8.32 -1.58
CA ARG A 63 -8.80 -8.49 -0.51
C ARG A 63 -9.64 -7.22 -0.31
N MET A 64 -9.02 -6.05 -0.36
CA MET A 64 -9.68 -4.77 -0.08
C MET A 64 -10.53 -4.27 -1.25
N PHE A 65 -10.05 -4.43 -2.48
CA PHE A 65 -10.67 -3.84 -3.67
C PHE A 65 -11.22 -4.87 -4.67
N GLY A 66 -10.97 -6.16 -4.43
CA GLY A 66 -11.36 -7.22 -5.35
C GLY A 66 -10.47 -7.32 -6.59
N LYS A 67 -10.90 -8.14 -7.55
CA LYS A 67 -10.15 -8.47 -8.77
C LYS A 67 -9.86 -7.24 -9.66
N GLU A 68 -10.78 -6.28 -9.67
CA GLU A 68 -10.74 -5.12 -10.56
C GLU A 68 -9.86 -3.98 -10.03
N GLY A 69 -9.22 -4.18 -8.86
CA GLY A 69 -8.40 -3.18 -8.21
C GLY A 69 -9.24 -2.03 -7.63
N PRO A 70 -8.61 -0.89 -7.29
CA PRO A 70 -9.21 0.16 -6.46
C PRO A 70 -10.20 1.07 -7.21
N ARG A 71 -11.17 0.46 -7.89
CA ARG A 71 -12.30 1.14 -8.53
C ARG A 71 -13.52 1.05 -7.61
N ASN A 72 -14.08 2.20 -7.23
CA ASN A 72 -15.37 2.27 -6.52
C ASN A 72 -16.52 2.04 -7.51
#